data_AF-A0A8J9TKF1-F1
#
_entry.id   AF-A0A8J9TKF1-F1
#
_cell.length_a   1.000
_cell.length_b   1.000
_cell.length_c   1.000
_cell.angle_alpha   90.00
_cell.angle_beta   90.00
_cell.angle_gamma   90.00
#
_symmetry.space_group_name_H-M   'P 1'
#
loop_
_entity.id
_entity.type
_entity.pdbx_description
1 polymer ?
#
loop_
_entity_poly.entity_id
_entity_poly.type
_entity_poly.pdbx_seq_one_letter_code
_entity_poly.pdbx_strand_id
1 'polypeptide(L)' 'QPSSMMSFEGQQFQGPENIINKLKGTGQVQHTVKSTDVQPSSNPNAILIFVTGSIKIGGDNPLHFCEMFQLVSTAPGA' A
#
# COMPACT_ATOMS: atom_id res chain seq x y z
N GLN A 1 11.43 3.55 2.47
CA GLN A 1 12.71 2.95 2.06
C GLN A 1 13.14 3.56 0.73
N PRO A 2 14.42 3.91 0.50
CA PRO A 2 14.85 4.56 -0.75
C PRO A 2 14.54 3.72 -2.00
N SER A 3 14.58 2.40 -1.87
CA SER A 3 14.27 1.43 -2.94
C SER A 3 12.81 0.96 -2.97
N SER A 4 11.90 1.58 -2.21
CA SER A 4 10.47 1.24 -2.26
C SER A 4 9.90 1.41 -3.68
N MET A 5 8.96 0.55 -4.05
CA MET A 5 8.21 0.62 -5.31
C MET A 5 6.72 0.49 -5.00
N MET A 6 5.89 1.28 -5.68
CA MET A 6 4.43 1.14 -5.66
C MET A 6 3.93 0.84 -7.08
N SER A 7 3.07 -0.16 -7.23
CA SER A 7 2.31 -0.38 -8.45
C SER A 7 0.87 0.04 -8.23
N PHE A 8 0.34 0.93 -9.06
CA PHE A 8 -1.01 1.46 -8.94
C PHE A 8 -1.70 1.38 -10.31
N GLU A 9 -2.74 0.55 -10.43
CA GLU A 9 -3.52 0.36 -11.67
C GLU A 9 -2.64 0.12 -12.92
N GLY A 10 -1.62 -0.75 -12.78
CA GLY A 10 -0.69 -1.11 -13.87
C GLY A 10 0.49 -0.15 -14.07
N GLN A 11 0.54 0.98 -13.37
CA GLN A 11 1.66 1.93 -13.42
C GLN A 11 2.62 1.73 -12.25
N GLN A 12 3.93 1.79 -12.50
CA GLN A 12 4.97 1.63 -11.47
C GLN A 12 5.59 2.97 -11.07
N PHE A 13 5.78 3.15 -9.76
CA PHE A 13 6.36 4.33 -9.15
C PHE A 13 7.51 3.91 -8.24
N GLN A 14 8.75 4.18 -8.68
CA GLN A 14 9.96 3.82 -7.95
C GLN A 14 10.43 4.99 -7.07
N GLY A 15 10.76 4.69 -5.82
CA GLY A 15 11.30 5.64 -4.85
C GLY A 15 10.22 6.49 -4.15
N PRO A 16 10.51 6.99 -2.93
CA PRO A 16 9.52 7.65 -2.10
C PRO A 16 8.92 8.92 -2.72
N GLU A 17 9.71 9.69 -3.48
CA GLU A 17 9.24 10.93 -4.12
C GLU A 17 8.13 10.66 -5.16
N ASN A 18 8.36 9.74 -6.09
CA ASN A 18 7.38 9.38 -7.12
C ASN A 18 6.11 8.77 -6.51
N ILE A 19 6.26 7.94 -5.48
CA ILE A 19 5.13 7.36 -4.74
C ILE A 19 4.29 8.46 -4.09
N ILE A 20 4.92 9.38 -3.35
CA ILE A 20 4.24 10.49 -2.67
C ILE A 20 3.55 11.39 -3.69
N ASN A 21 4.18 11.69 -4.82
CA ASN A 21 3.58 12.52 -5.87
C ASN A 21 2.30 11.87 -6.44
N LYS A 22 2.31 10.56 -6.68
CA LYS A 22 1.11 9.82 -7.10
C LYS A 22 0.00 9.83 -6.05
N LEU A 23 0.35 9.62 -4.77
CA LEU A 23 -0.61 9.64 -3.66
C LEU A 23 -1.22 11.03 -3.43
N LYS A 24 -0.43 12.10 -3.59
CA LYS A 24 -0.95 13.48 -3.54
C LYS A 24 -1.94 13.77 -4.66
N GLY A 25 -1.75 13.16 -5.83
CA GLY A 25 -2.63 13.32 -6.99
C GLY A 25 -3.97 12.55 -6.90
N THR A 26 -4.16 11.68 -5.90
CA THR A 26 -5.34 10.79 -5.82
C THR A 26 -6.54 11.41 -5.11
N GLY A 27 -6.46 12.68 -4.69
CA GLY A 27 -7.54 13.40 -4.03
C GLY A 27 -7.88 12.86 -2.64
N GLN A 28 -9.02 13.25 -2.10
CA GLN A 28 -9.49 12.75 -0.80
C GLN A 28 -10.05 11.33 -0.94
N VAL A 29 -9.49 10.42 -0.15
CA VAL A 29 -9.89 9.01 -0.13
C VAL A 29 -10.30 8.57 1.28
N GLN A 30 -11.28 7.67 1.36
CA GLN A 30 -11.68 7.01 2.61
C GLN A 30 -11.62 5.50 2.43
N HIS A 31 -10.71 4.84 3.16
CA HIS A 31 -10.57 3.38 3.15
C HIS A 31 -11.43 2.75 4.25
N THR A 32 -12.08 1.65 3.91
CA THR A 32 -12.75 0.72 4.83
C THR A 32 -12.12 -0.65 4.65
N VAL A 33 -11.32 -1.09 5.60
CA VAL A 33 -10.65 -2.39 5.57
C VAL A 33 -11.68 -3.49 5.88
N LYS A 34 -11.67 -4.56 5.08
CA LYS A 34 -12.52 -5.74 5.27
C LYS A 34 -11.73 -6.92 5.84
N SER A 35 -10.59 -7.25 5.24
CA SER A 35 -9.71 -8.31 5.72
C SER A 35 -8.25 -7.88 5.63
N THR A 36 -7.43 -8.51 6.46
CA THR A 36 -5.98 -8.35 6.44
C THR A 36 -5.36 -9.70 6.77
N ASP A 37 -4.59 -10.23 5.83
CA ASP A 37 -3.87 -11.48 5.95
C ASP A 37 -2.37 -11.16 5.99
N VAL A 38 -1.64 -11.73 6.96
CA VAL A 38 -0.21 -11.44 7.18
C VAL A 38 0.58 -12.74 7.12
N GLN A 39 1.68 -12.74 6.37
CA GLN A 39 2.56 -13.89 6.21
C GLN A 39 4.03 -13.47 6.37
N PRO A 40 4.90 -14.36 6.86
CA PRO A 40 6.34 -14.15 6.75
C PRO A 40 6.75 -14.05 5.28
N SER A 41 7.69 -13.16 4.97
CA SER A 41 8.29 -13.08 3.62
C SER A 41 9.40 -14.12 3.47
N SER A 42 9.84 -14.36 2.24
CA SER A 42 11.08 -15.10 1.96
C SER A 42 12.32 -14.36 2.47
N ASN A 43 12.24 -13.03 2.64
CA ASN A 43 13.25 -12.26 3.34
C ASN A 43 12.96 -12.32 4.87
N PRO A 44 13.88 -12.83 5.70
CA PRO A 44 13.68 -12.97 7.15
C PRO A 44 13.39 -11.65 7.88
N ASN A 45 13.79 -10.52 7.31
CA ASN A 45 13.56 -9.19 7.87
C ASN A 45 12.27 -8.55 7.33
N ALA A 46 11.39 -9.31 6.68
CA ALA A 46 10.20 -8.77 6.05
C ALA A 46 8.95 -9.62 6.28
N ILE A 47 7.81 -8.96 6.22
CA ILE A 47 6.48 -9.57 6.20
C ILE A 47 5.73 -9.15 4.94
N LEU A 48 4.85 -10.03 4.49
CA LEU A 48 3.88 -9.76 3.43
C LEU A 48 2.52 -9.53 4.07
N ILE A 49 1.84 -8.48 3.63
CA ILE A 49 0.50 -8.12 4.10
C ILE A 49 -0.40 -8.00 2.88
N PHE A 50 -1.50 -8.72 2.88
CA PHE A 50 -2.55 -8.60 1.88
C PHE A 50 -3.80 -8.00 2.53
N VAL A 51 -4.25 -6.86 2.01
CA VAL A 51 -5.40 -6.12 2.52
C VAL A 51 -6.49 -6.14 1.46
N THR A 52 -7.72 -6.40 1.88
CA THR A 52 -8.90 -6.18 1.03
C THR A 52 -9.86 -5.23 1.72
N GLY A 53 -10.66 -4.51 0.93
CA GLY A 53 -11.62 -3.58 1.49
C GLY A 53 -12.41 -2.84 0.45
N SER A 54 -12.89 -1.67 0.84
CA SER A 54 -13.45 -0.69 -0.07
C SER A 54 -12.86 0.70 0.13
N ILE A 55 -12.82 1.48 -0.94
CA ILE A 55 -12.27 2.83 -0.99
C ILE A 55 -13.31 3.77 -1.62
N LYS A 56 -13.55 4.92 -0.98
CA LYS A 56 -14.30 6.02 -1.58
C LYS A 56 -13.33 7.09 -2.06
N ILE A 57 -13.53 7.60 -3.27
CA ILE A 57 -12.70 8.65 -3.89
C ILE A 57 -13.63 9.79 -4.33
N GLY A 58 -13.68 10.89 -3.58
CA GLY A 58 -14.46 12.09 -3.92
C GLY A 58 -16.00 11.96 -4.04
N GLY A 59 -16.58 10.76 -3.88
CA GLY A 59 -18.02 10.51 -4.00
C GLY A 59 -18.51 9.35 -3.12
N ASP A 60 -19.82 9.06 -3.18
CA ASP A 60 -20.48 8.16 -2.22
C ASP A 60 -20.32 6.66 -2.51
N ASN A 61 -20.08 6.28 -3.76
CA ASN A 61 -19.99 4.88 -4.16
C ASN A 61 -18.62 4.27 -3.82
N PRO A 62 -18.55 3.28 -2.91
CA PRO A 62 -17.31 2.62 -2.56
C PRO A 62 -16.88 1.64 -3.65
N LEU A 63 -15.60 1.66 -4.01
CA LEU A 63 -14.95 0.70 -4.90
C LEU A 63 -14.27 -0.39 -4.08
N HIS A 64 -14.30 -1.64 -4.53
CA HIS A 64 -13.50 -2.68 -3.89
C HIS A 64 -12.03 -2.55 -4.27
N PHE A 65 -11.15 -2.74 -3.30
CA PHE A 65 -9.71 -2.75 -3.53
C PHE A 65 -9.06 -3.98 -2.89
N CYS A 66 -7.92 -4.37 -3.45
CA CYS A 66 -6.94 -5.21 -2.79
C CYS A 66 -5.57 -4.55 -2.89
N GLU A 67 -4.79 -4.63 -1.83
CA GLU A 67 -3.46 -4.01 -1.77
C GLU A 67 -2.49 -4.96 -1.06
N MET A 68 -1.29 -5.09 -1.63
CA MET A 68 -0.23 -5.93 -1.07
C MET A 68 0.93 -5.06 -0.62
N PHE A 69 1.36 -5.24 0.62
CA PHE A 69 2.53 -4.59 1.19
C PHE A 69 3.61 -5.60 1.51
N GLN A 70 4.85 -5.25 1.22
CA GLN A 70 6.02 -5.91 1.78
C GLN A 70 6.68 -4.93 2.76
N LEU A 71 6.52 -5.19 4.05
CA LEU A 71 7.17 -4.38 5.09
C LEU A 71 8.51 -5.00 5.43
N VAL A 72 9.57 -4.21 5.33
CA VAL A 72 10.94 -4.61 5.66
C VAL A 72 11.37 -3.86 6.92
N SER A 73 11.87 -4.59 7.92
CA SER A 73 12.41 -4.02 9.15
C SER A 73 13.53 -3.02 8.84
N THR A 74 13.46 -1.83 9.42
CA THR A 74 14.40 -0.74 9.16
C THR A 74 15.43 -0.54 10.28
N ALA A 75 15.30 -1.29 11.39
CA ALA A 75 16.17 -1.46 12.56
C ALA A 75 15.32 -2.12 13.68
N PRO A 76 15.90 -2.66 14.76
CA PRO A 76 15.11 -3.14 15.90
C PRO A 76 14.49 -1.94 16.64
N GLY A 77 13.15 -1.80 16.58
CA GLY A 77 12.36 -0.97 17.49
C GLY A 77 12.45 0.55 17.29
N ALA A 78 11.78 1.07 16.26
CA ALA A 78 11.23 2.43 16.32
C ALA A 78 9.81 2.38 16.89
#